data_AF-A0A536SBK0-F1
#
_entry.id   AF-A0A536SBK0-F1
#
_cell.length_a   1.000
_cell.length_b   1.000
_cell.length_c   1.000
_cell.angle_alpha   90.00
_cell.angle_beta   90.00
_cell.angle_gamma   90.00
#
_symmetry.space_group_name_H-M   'P 1'
#
loop_
_entity.id
_entity.type
_entity.pdbx_description
1 polymer ?
#
loop_
_entity_poly.entity_id
_entity_poly.type
_entity_poly.pdbx_seq_one_letter_code
_entity_poly.pdbx_strand_id
1 'polypeptide(L)'
;MKGEENITSRIIDIIAPIGKGQRGLIVSPPKAGKTVLMQQLAHAIIANNPDIVLIVLLIDERPEEVTEMVRSVKGEVVSSTFDEPASRHVQVAEMVIEM
;
A
#
# COMPACT_ATOMS: atom_id res chain seq x y z
N MET A 1 7.00 12.41 -10.85
CA MET A 1 6.91 12.15 -12.31
C MET A 1 5.76 12.96 -12.87
N LYS A 2 6.05 13.93 -13.75
CA LYS A 2 5.05 14.49 -14.67
C LYS A 2 5.01 13.55 -15.88
N GLY A 3 3.87 12.93 -16.17
CA GLY A 3 3.49 12.62 -17.55
C GLY A 3 3.79 11.24 -18.14
N GLU A 4 4.18 10.21 -17.38
CA GLU A 4 3.69 8.87 -17.76
C GLU A 4 2.27 8.80 -17.21
N GLU A 5 1.28 8.79 -18.10
CA GLU A 5 -0.11 8.70 -17.70
C GLU A 5 -0.26 7.52 -16.73
N ASN A 6 -0.64 7.79 -15.49
CA ASN A 6 -0.99 6.76 -14.52
C ASN A 6 -2.33 6.15 -14.95
N ILE A 7 -2.30 5.40 -16.06
CA ILE A 7 -3.44 4.75 -16.70
C ILE A 7 -4.12 3.85 -15.67
N THR A 8 -3.33 3.17 -14.84
CA THR A 8 -3.81 2.34 -13.74
C THR A 8 -4.76 3.10 -12.82
N SER A 9 -4.36 4.25 -12.29
CA SER A 9 -5.21 5.03 -11.38
C SER A 9 -6.46 5.56 -12.08
N ARG A 10 -6.35 5.99 -13.34
CA ARG A 10 -7.51 6.43 -14.13
C ARG A 10 -8.52 5.31 -14.35
N ILE A 11 -8.05 4.09 -14.62
CA ILE A 11 -8.92 2.92 -14.77
C ILE A 11 -9.62 2.62 -13.45
N ILE A 12 -8.91 2.71 -12.32
CA ILE A 12 -9.51 2.52 -10.99
C ILE A 12 -10.59 3.57 -10.73
N ASP A 13 -10.33 4.85 -11.01
CA ASP A 13 -11.31 5.92 -10.81
C ASP A 13 -12.61 5.70 -11.61
N ILE A 14 -12.51 5.09 -12.79
CA ILE A 14 -13.67 4.79 -13.65
C ILE A 14 -14.41 3.53 -13.19
N ILE A 15 -13.70 2.45 -12.87
CA ILE A 15 -14.30 1.12 -12.67
C ILE A 15 -14.60 0.85 -11.20
N ALA A 16 -13.75 1.31 -10.29
CA ALA A 16 -13.79 1.02 -8.87
C ALA A 16 -13.32 2.26 -8.05
N PRO A 17 -14.08 3.37 -8.07
CA PRO A 17 -13.68 4.61 -7.40
C PRO A 17 -13.49 4.40 -5.89
N ILE A 18 -12.46 5.05 -5.34
CA ILE A 18 -12.07 4.92 -3.93
C ILE A 18 -12.34 6.24 -3.21
N GLY A 19 -13.18 6.19 -2.16
CA GLY A 19 -13.49 7.34 -1.30
C GLY A 19 -12.84 7.25 0.09
N LYS A 20 -12.91 8.34 0.86
CA LYS A 20 -12.52 8.33 2.29
C LYS A 20 -13.47 7.42 3.07
N GLY A 21 -12.92 6.50 3.86
CA GLY A 21 -13.69 5.48 4.58
C GLY A 21 -14.04 4.24 3.74
N GLN A 22 -13.53 4.14 2.51
CA GLN A 22 -13.73 2.97 1.66
C GLN A 22 -13.00 1.74 2.23
N ARG A 23 -13.70 0.61 2.23
CA ARG A 23 -13.10 -0.72 2.43
C ARG A 23 -13.04 -1.42 1.08
N GLY A 24 -11.83 -1.57 0.55
CA GLY A 24 -11.57 -2.23 -0.73
C GLY A 24 -10.73 -3.48 -0.57
N LEU A 25 -10.80 -4.37 -1.55
CA LEU A 25 -9.92 -5.53 -1.66
C LEU A 25 -9.36 -5.60 -3.08
N ILE A 26 -8.04 -5.68 -3.19
CA ILE A 26 -7.36 -5.94 -4.45
C ILE A 26 -7.13 -7.45 -4.55
N VAL A 27 -7.85 -8.10 -5.46
CA VAL A 27 -7.68 -9.53 -5.76
C VAL A 27 -6.70 -9.66 -6.92
N SER A 28 -5.57 -10.34 -6.69
CA SER A 28 -4.53 -10.51 -7.71
C SER A 28 -3.86 -11.88 -7.56
N PRO A 29 -3.61 -12.62 -8.66
CA PRO A 29 -2.75 -13.78 -8.60
C PRO A 29 -1.28 -13.38 -8.37
N PRO A 30 -0.42 -14.32 -7.94
CA PRO A 30 1.02 -14.06 -7.80
C PRO A 30 1.61 -13.49 -9.09
N LYS A 31 2.56 -12.55 -8.97
CA LYS A 31 3.27 -11.90 -10.09
C LYS A 31 2.40 -11.05 -11.04
N ALA A 32 1.19 -10.67 -10.63
CA ALA A 32 0.30 -9.80 -11.43
C ALA A 32 0.52 -8.28 -11.23
N GLY A 33 1.57 -7.87 -10.51
CA GLY A 33 1.89 -6.45 -10.31
C GLY A 33 1.18 -5.77 -9.13
N LYS A 34 0.70 -6.54 -8.13
CA LYS A 34 0.09 -6.00 -6.90
C LYS A 34 0.94 -4.92 -6.23
N THR A 35 2.25 -5.15 -6.12
CA THR A 35 3.17 -4.22 -5.45
C THR A 35 3.26 -2.88 -6.18
N VAL A 36 3.41 -2.91 -7.51
CA VAL A 36 3.46 -1.70 -8.36
C VAL A 36 2.14 -0.94 -8.28
N LEU A 37 1.02 -1.65 -8.32
CA LEU A 37 -0.32 -1.07 -8.15
C LEU A 37 -0.46 -0.34 -6.81
N MET A 38 -0.02 -0.97 -5.72
CA MET A 38 -0.07 -0.37 -4.38
C MET A 38 0.81 0.89 -4.28
N GLN A 39 2.01 0.88 -4.86
CA GLN A 39 2.87 2.07 -4.91
C GLN A 39 2.22 3.21 -5.70
N GLN A 40 1.64 2.92 -6.87
CA GLN A 40 0.94 3.90 -7.70
C GLN A 40 -0.24 4.52 -6.96
N LEU A 41 -1.02 3.72 -6.22
CA LEU A 41 -2.12 4.19 -5.38
C LEU A 41 -1.60 5.09 -4.25
N ALA A 42 -0.57 4.66 -3.53
CA ALA A 42 0.06 5.44 -2.46
C ALA A 42 0.52 6.81 -2.97
N HIS A 43 1.25 6.84 -4.09
CA HIS A 43 1.72 8.09 -4.71
C HIS A 43 0.57 9.00 -5.15
N ALA A 44 -0.48 8.43 -5.74
CA ALA A 44 -1.66 9.17 -6.17
C ALA A 44 -2.43 9.77 -4.97
N ILE A 45 -2.57 9.02 -3.88
CA ILE A 45 -3.24 9.50 -2.66
C ILE A 45 -2.46 10.68 -2.07
N ILE A 46 -1.15 10.54 -1.86
CA ILE A 46 -0.31 11.60 -1.27
C ILE A 46 -0.32 12.86 -2.15
N ALA A 47 -0.22 12.69 -3.48
CA ALA A 47 -0.16 13.83 -4.39
C ALA A 47 -1.48 14.62 -4.45
N ASN A 48 -2.62 13.93 -4.36
CA ASN A 48 -3.93 14.55 -4.52
C ASN A 48 -4.63 14.90 -3.20
N ASN A 49 -4.23 14.27 -2.09
CA ASN A 49 -4.82 14.45 -0.77
C ASN A 49 -3.72 14.56 0.30
N PRO A 50 -2.95 15.66 0.33
CA PRO A 50 -1.78 15.80 1.21
C PRO A 50 -2.12 15.80 2.70
N ASP A 51 -3.39 16.07 3.06
CA ASP A 51 -3.85 16.07 4.45
C ASP A 51 -4.18 14.67 5.00
N ILE A 52 -4.14 13.62 4.15
CA ILE A 52 -4.38 12.24 4.57
C ILE A 52 -3.10 11.67 5.17
N VAL A 53 -3.23 11.05 6.34
CA VAL A 53 -2.19 10.19 6.91
C VAL A 53 -2.18 8.87 6.14
N LEU A 54 -1.10 8.61 5.39
CA LEU A 54 -0.91 7.35 4.67
C LEU A 54 -0.09 6.38 5.52
N ILE A 55 -0.69 5.24 5.84
CA ILE A 55 -0.03 4.11 6.48
C ILE A 55 0.00 2.94 5.50
N VAL A 56 1.17 2.34 5.30
CA VAL A 56 1.35 1.10 4.55
C VAL A 56 1.82 0.02 5.50
N LEU A 57 0.96 -0.98 5.75
CA LEU A 57 1.27 -2.14 6.56
C LEU A 57 1.62 -3.35 5.67
N LEU A 58 2.80 -3.92 5.87
CA LEU A 58 3.27 -5.11 5.17
C LEU A 58 3.43 -6.27 6.16
N ILE A 59 2.77 -7.39 5.91
CA ILE A 59 2.79 -8.57 6.77
C ILE A 59 3.22 -9.77 5.95
N ASP A 60 4.16 -10.57 6.48
CA ASP A 60 4.63 -11.82 5.87
C ASP A 60 5.20 -11.61 4.45
N GLU A 61 5.71 -10.41 4.17
CA GLU A 61 6.31 -10.04 2.88
C GLU A 61 7.83 -10.20 2.91
N ARG A 62 8.46 -10.23 1.74
CA ARG A 62 9.92 -10.36 1.63
C ARG A 62 10.67 -9.08 2.02
N PRO A 63 11.83 -9.17 2.69
CA PRO A 63 12.61 -8.00 3.09
C PRO A 63 12.95 -7.03 1.94
N GLU A 64 13.21 -7.55 0.74
CA GLU A 64 13.49 -6.74 -0.44
C GLU A 64 12.26 -5.93 -0.91
N GLU A 65 11.06 -6.51 -0.82
CA GLU A 65 9.80 -5.85 -1.17
C GLU A 65 9.43 -4.77 -0.14
N VAL A 66 9.69 -5.04 1.14
CA VAL A 66 9.57 -4.05 2.22
C VAL A 66 10.53 -2.87 1.97
N THR A 67 11.79 -3.17 1.67
CA THR A 67 12.82 -2.14 1.41
C THR A 67 12.43 -1.27 0.20
N GLU A 68 11.88 -1.88 -0.85
CA GLU A 68 11.38 -1.16 -2.01
C GLU A 68 10.23 -0.21 -1.64
N MET A 69 9.26 -0.69 -0.86
CA MET A 69 8.12 0.12 -0.43
C MET A 69 8.55 1.32 0.43
N VAL A 70 9.46 1.10 1.39
CA VAL A 70 10.02 2.15 2.26
C VAL A 70 10.73 3.23 1.45
N ARG A 71 11.45 2.86 0.38
CA ARG A 71 12.14 3.83 -0.48
C ARG A 71 11.21 4.55 -1.44
N SER A 72 10.11 3.92 -1.83
CA SER A 72 9.20 4.43 -2.86
C SER A 72 8.12 5.36 -2.28
N VAL A 73 7.52 4.99 -1.14
CA VAL A 73 6.33 5.67 -0.61
C VAL A 73 6.71 6.73 0.42
N LYS A 74 6.14 7.94 0.27
CA LYS A 74 6.27 9.04 1.26
C LYS A 74 5.14 8.96 2.27
N GLY A 75 5.27 8.08 3.26
CA GLY A 75 4.29 7.88 4.32
C GLY A 75 4.87 7.00 5.42
N GLU A 76 4.02 6.63 6.38
CA GLU A 76 4.41 5.68 7.41
C GLU A 76 4.36 4.26 6.84
N VAL A 77 5.49 3.57 6.85
CA VAL A 77 5.59 2.17 6.39
C VAL A 77 5.94 1.31 7.58
N VAL A 78 5.01 0.46 7.99
CA VAL A 78 5.16 -0.50 9.10
C VAL A 78 5.22 -1.91 8.51
N SER A 79 6.10 -2.76 9.03
CA SER A 79 6.24 -4.12 8.49
C SER A 79 6.55 -5.18 9.54
N SER A 80 6.16 -6.41 9.23
CA SER A 80 6.62 -7.64 9.86
C SER A 80 6.92 -8.64 8.73
N THR A 81 8.20 -8.86 8.45
CA THR A 81 8.68 -9.74 7.36
C THR A 81 8.41 -11.21 7.65
N PHE A 82 8.50 -12.07 6.62
CA PHE A 82 8.14 -13.50 6.72
C PHE A 82 8.98 -14.33 7.71
N ASP A 83 10.13 -13.82 8.15
CA ASP A 83 11.01 -14.47 9.13
C ASP A 83 10.53 -14.30 10.58
N GLU A 84 9.56 -13.41 10.81
CA GLU A 84 8.93 -13.20 12.11
C GLU A 84 7.82 -14.24 12.38
N PRO A 85 7.56 -14.61 13.65
CA PRO A 85 6.49 -15.54 13.98
C PRO A 85 5.10 -14.92 13.76
N ALA A 86 4.08 -15.75 13.48
CA ALA A 86 2.71 -15.28 13.27
C ALA A 86 2.15 -14.42 14.42
N SER A 87 2.55 -14.67 15.66
CA SER A 87 2.18 -13.84 16.82
C SER A 87 2.69 -12.40 16.70
N ARG A 88 3.87 -12.21 16.10
CA ARG A 88 4.43 -10.90 15.81
C ARG A 88 3.60 -10.18 14.75
N HIS A 89 3.19 -10.87 13.68
CA HIS A 89 2.34 -10.29 12.64
C HIS A 89 1.02 -9.76 13.21
N VAL A 90 0.36 -10.56 14.04
CA VAL A 90 -0.90 -10.16 14.71
C VAL A 90 -0.68 -8.94 15.59
N GLN A 91 0.34 -8.98 16.45
CA GLN A 91 0.66 -7.85 17.33
C GLN A 91 0.93 -6.56 16.57
N VAL A 92 1.71 -6.62 15.48
CA VAL A 92 2.00 -5.44 14.65
C VAL A 92 0.73 -4.90 14.00
N ALA A 93 -0.13 -5.76 13.46
CA ALA A 93 -1.40 -5.35 12.87
C ALA A 93 -2.35 -4.71 13.91
N GLU A 94 -2.41 -5.25 15.12
CA GLU A 94 -3.20 -4.70 16.24
C GLU A 94 -2.70 -3.32 16.67
N MET A 95 -1.38 -3.13 16.80
CA MET A 95 -0.83 -1.82 17.14
C MET A 95 -1.14 -0.78 16.05
N VAL A 96 -1.07 -1.15 14.77
CA VAL A 96 -1.30 -0.23 13.66
C VAL A 96 -2.77 0.19 13.52
N ILE A 97 -3.72 -0.70 13.81
CA ILE A 97 -5.15 -0.35 13.74
C ILE A 97 -5.59 0.58 14.89
N GLU A 98 -4.81 0.67 15.97
CA GLU A 98 -5.06 1.55 17.12
C GLU A 98 -4.35 2.92 17.04
N MET A 99 -3.49 3.15 16.04
CA MET A 99 -2.81 4.44 15.77
C MET A 99 -3.79 5.53 15.33
#